data_AF-A0A4Y8KQJ7-F1
#
_entry.id   AF-A0A4Y8KQJ7-F1
#
_cell.length_a   1.000
_cell.length_b   1.000
_cell.length_c   1.000
_cell.angle_alpha   90.00
_cell.angle_beta   90.00
_cell.angle_gamma   90.00
#
_symmetry.space_group_name_H-M   'P 1'
#
loop_
_entity.id
_entity.type
_entity.pdbx_description
1 polymer ?
#
loop_
_entity_poly.entity_id
_entity_poly.type
_entity_poly.pdbx_seq_one_letter_code
_entity_poly.pdbx_strand_id
1 'polypeptide(L)'
;MTTDDFLAPGTRASLTAVNSQLDRSDSAPLTRLRLVRTLLHELEADPVMLTSVREALDGGAAWEQIAEAAGLKAAAARWRWSGTDAEIAARLLAGRKRSVRPSSVPTDLPGLSVAEAAAQLGVSAQAVYLQISRGKLASQTVQLEDGRTYKRVILNEAEPHS
;
A
#
# COMPACT_ATOMS: atom_id res chain seq x y z
N MET A 1 22.66 24.67 -12.74
CA MET A 1 22.28 23.38 -12.13
C MET A 1 23.07 22.29 -12.82
N THR A 2 24.13 21.78 -12.20
CA THR A 2 24.73 20.50 -12.59
C THR A 2 23.72 19.39 -12.31
N THR A 3 23.71 18.33 -13.10
CA THR A 3 22.78 17.19 -12.95
C THR A 3 22.80 16.56 -11.55
N ASP A 4 23.89 16.77 -10.80
CA ASP A 4 24.06 16.40 -9.39
C ASP A 4 23.04 17.05 -8.44
N ASP A 5 22.43 18.16 -8.86
CA ASP A 5 21.52 18.99 -8.05
C ASP A 5 20.07 18.95 -8.52
N PHE A 6 19.78 18.21 -9.60
CA PHE A 6 18.42 18.12 -10.15
C PHE A 6 17.54 17.12 -9.38
N LEU A 7 18.09 15.95 -9.04
CA LEU A 7 17.37 14.90 -8.31
C LEU A 7 17.95 14.72 -6.91
N ALA A 8 17.08 14.39 -5.95
CA ALA A 8 17.53 14.06 -4.60
C ALA A 8 18.48 12.84 -4.61
N PRO A 9 19.39 12.73 -3.63
CA PRO A 9 20.36 11.64 -3.58
C PRO A 9 19.74 10.24 -3.66
N GLY A 10 18.58 10.02 -3.01
CA GLY A 10 17.86 8.74 -3.03
C GLY A 10 17.35 8.36 -4.43
N THR A 11 16.75 9.33 -5.13
CA THR A 11 16.30 9.18 -6.51
C THR A 11 17.47 8.92 -7.46
N ARG A 12 18.58 9.64 -7.32
CA ARG A 12 19.79 9.41 -8.11
C ARG A 12 20.37 8.03 -7.89
N ALA A 13 20.46 7.58 -6.65
CA ALA A 13 20.95 6.25 -6.31
C ALA A 13 20.06 5.15 -6.91
N SER A 14 18.73 5.31 -6.83
CA SER A 14 17.77 4.36 -7.37
C SER A 14 17.77 4.33 -8.90
N LEU A 15 17.88 5.49 -9.56
CA LEU A 15 18.03 5.58 -11.00
C LEU A 15 19.32 4.89 -11.47
N THR A 16 20.43 5.12 -10.77
CA THR A 16 21.71 4.46 -11.02
C THR A 16 21.58 2.94 -10.87
N ALA A 17 20.86 2.48 -9.85
CA ALA A 17 20.62 1.06 -9.63
C ALA A 17 19.81 0.41 -10.77
N VAL A 18 18.75 1.09 -11.27
CA VAL A 18 18.01 0.61 -12.46
C VAL A 18 18.93 0.59 -13.69
N ASN A 19 19.67 1.67 -13.93
CA ASN A 19 20.56 1.78 -15.09
C ASN A 19 21.63 0.68 -15.11
N SER A 20 22.21 0.36 -13.95
CA SER A 20 23.20 -0.72 -13.81
C SER A 20 22.69 -2.11 -14.18
N GLN A 21 21.36 -2.31 -14.25
CA GLN A 21 20.74 -3.56 -14.67
C GLN A 21 20.37 -3.59 -16.15
N LEU A 22 20.30 -2.45 -16.84
CA LEU A 22 19.99 -2.41 -18.28
C LEU A 22 21.04 -3.16 -19.10
N ASP A 23 22.31 -3.11 -18.65
CA ASP A 23 23.43 -3.80 -19.29
C ASP A 23 23.59 -5.27 -18.85
N ARG A 24 22.73 -5.77 -17.95
CA ARG A 24 22.83 -7.12 -17.37
C ARG A 24 21.68 -8.01 -17.81
N SER A 25 21.92 -8.87 -18.80
CA SER A 25 20.94 -9.82 -19.35
C SER A 25 20.42 -10.85 -18.33
N ASP A 26 21.18 -11.10 -17.25
CA ASP A 26 20.88 -12.15 -16.25
C ASP A 26 20.13 -11.67 -15.01
N SER A 27 19.67 -10.41 -14.99
CA SER A 27 18.98 -9.89 -13.80
C SER A 27 17.67 -10.65 -13.55
N ALA A 28 17.53 -11.27 -12.37
CA ALA A 28 16.34 -12.06 -12.04
C ALA A 28 15.06 -11.19 -12.17
N PRO A 29 13.95 -11.72 -12.72
CA PRO A 29 12.73 -10.93 -12.97
C PRO A 29 12.20 -10.16 -11.74
N LEU A 30 12.27 -10.76 -10.55
CA LEU A 30 11.86 -10.12 -9.30
C LEU A 30 12.79 -8.98 -8.87
N THR A 31 14.08 -9.04 -9.21
CA THR A 31 15.03 -7.95 -8.96
C THR A 31 14.67 -6.73 -9.79
N ARG A 32 14.38 -6.94 -11.09
CA ARG A 32 13.92 -5.86 -11.98
C ARG A 32 12.65 -5.20 -11.45
N LEU A 33 11.67 -5.99 -11.02
CA LEU A 33 10.43 -5.46 -10.46
C LEU A 33 10.67 -4.61 -9.20
N ARG A 34 11.50 -5.08 -8.28
CA ARG A 34 11.82 -4.34 -7.05
C ARG A 34 12.51 -3.02 -7.36
N LEU A 35 13.51 -3.03 -8.24
CA LEU A 35 14.25 -1.83 -8.63
C LEU A 35 13.35 -0.78 -9.28
N VAL A 36 12.47 -1.18 -10.20
CA VAL A 36 11.51 -0.27 -10.81
C VAL A 36 10.54 0.30 -9.77
N ARG A 37 10.05 -0.52 -8.84
CA ARG A 37 9.15 -0.04 -7.76
C ARG A 37 9.85 0.91 -6.79
N THR A 38 11.12 0.66 -6.48
CA THR A 38 11.94 1.58 -5.67
C THR A 38 12.14 2.90 -6.41
N LEU A 39 12.52 2.88 -7.69
CA LEU A 39 12.68 4.11 -8.48
C LEU A 39 11.38 4.92 -8.55
N LEU A 40 10.24 4.27 -8.80
CA LEU A 40 8.95 4.95 -8.79
C LEU A 40 8.65 5.60 -7.43
N HIS A 41 8.96 4.93 -6.33
CA HIS A 41 8.75 5.48 -4.99
C HIS A 41 9.61 6.73 -4.73
N GLU A 42 10.90 6.68 -5.10
CA GLU A 42 11.80 7.83 -4.94
C GLU A 42 11.37 9.00 -5.84
N LEU A 43 11.02 8.75 -7.10
CA LEU A 43 10.52 9.79 -8.02
C LEU A 43 9.25 10.46 -7.51
N GLU A 44 8.32 9.70 -6.92
CA GLU A 44 7.10 10.24 -6.34
C GLU A 44 7.36 11.13 -5.10
N ALA A 45 8.47 10.89 -4.40
CA ALA A 45 8.87 11.62 -3.20
C ALA A 45 9.91 12.72 -3.47
N ASP A 46 10.43 12.82 -4.69
CA ASP A 46 11.52 13.74 -5.01
C ASP A 46 11.08 15.21 -4.87
N PRO A 47 11.79 16.03 -4.08
CA PRO A 47 11.46 17.44 -3.89
C PRO A 47 11.44 18.24 -5.20
N VAL A 48 12.16 17.80 -6.24
CA VAL A 48 12.21 18.49 -7.54
C VAL A 48 10.80 18.73 -8.10
N MET A 49 9.87 17.78 -7.90
CA MET A 49 8.51 17.88 -8.42
C MET A 49 7.77 19.08 -7.84
N LEU A 50 7.88 19.30 -6.52
CA LEU A 50 7.21 20.42 -5.86
C LEU A 50 7.93 21.74 -6.15
N THR A 51 9.27 21.74 -6.19
CA THR A 51 10.05 22.92 -6.55
C THR A 51 9.71 23.42 -7.96
N SER A 52 9.70 22.53 -8.96
CA SER A 52 9.35 22.90 -10.34
C SER A 52 7.92 23.41 -10.48
N VAL A 53 6.96 22.85 -9.71
CA VAL A 53 5.58 23.35 -9.70
C VAL A 53 5.52 24.77 -9.12
N ARG A 54 6.27 25.05 -8.06
CA ARG A 54 6.34 26.40 -7.46
C ARG A 54 6.97 27.40 -8.39
N GLU A 55 8.12 27.07 -8.98
CA GLU A 55 8.79 27.92 -9.96
C GLU A 55 7.90 28.21 -11.17
N ALA A 56 7.13 27.22 -11.64
CA ALA A 56 6.17 27.42 -12.73
C ALA A 56 5.04 28.38 -12.34
N LEU A 57 4.46 28.22 -11.14
CA LEU A 57 3.42 29.13 -10.63
C LEU A 57 3.95 30.56 -10.44
N ASP A 58 5.16 30.71 -9.89
CA ASP A 58 5.83 32.00 -9.72
C ASP A 58 6.14 32.65 -11.07
N GLY A 59 6.45 31.83 -12.09
CA GLY A 59 6.57 32.25 -13.49
C GLY A 59 5.24 32.53 -14.21
N GLY A 60 4.10 32.41 -13.52
CA GLY A 60 2.77 32.71 -14.06
C GLY A 60 2.11 31.57 -14.84
N ALA A 61 2.65 30.35 -14.79
CA ALA A 61 2.01 29.19 -15.42
C ALA A 61 0.67 28.86 -14.76
N ALA A 62 -0.30 28.47 -15.58
CA ALA A 62 -1.58 28.01 -15.10
C ALA A 62 -1.50 26.54 -14.63
N TRP A 63 -2.39 26.15 -13.72
CA TRP A 63 -2.51 24.77 -13.23
C TRP A 63 -2.78 23.75 -14.34
N GLU A 64 -3.43 24.17 -15.42
CA GLU A 64 -3.71 23.38 -16.60
C GLU A 64 -2.40 22.99 -17.32
N GLN A 65 -1.46 23.92 -17.46
CA GLN A 65 -0.15 23.68 -18.07
C GLN A 65 0.72 22.77 -17.18
N ILE A 66 0.68 23.01 -15.86
CA ILE A 66 1.39 22.17 -14.87
C ILE A 66 0.84 20.73 -14.90
N ALA A 67 -0.48 20.58 -14.99
CA ALA A 67 -1.12 19.28 -15.05
C ALA A 67 -0.79 18.53 -16.34
N GLU A 68 -0.77 19.23 -17.48
CA GLU A 68 -0.33 18.68 -18.76
C GLU A 68 1.11 18.16 -18.69
N ALA A 69 2.05 19.00 -18.21
CA ALA A 69 3.46 18.61 -18.06
C ALA A 69 3.64 17.40 -17.11
N ALA A 70 2.79 17.28 -16.10
CA ALA A 70 2.80 16.17 -15.15
C ALA A 70 2.04 14.92 -15.62
N GLY A 71 1.35 14.96 -16.77
CA GLY A 71 0.46 13.88 -17.21
C GLY A 71 -0.73 13.65 -16.27
N LEU A 72 -1.20 14.68 -15.57
CA LEU A 72 -2.29 14.63 -14.60
C LEU A 72 -3.50 15.43 -15.09
N LYS A 73 -4.65 15.19 -14.45
CA LYS A 73 -5.79 16.12 -14.55
C LYS A 73 -5.54 17.35 -13.68
N ALA A 74 -6.00 18.53 -14.10
CA ALA A 74 -5.82 19.80 -13.36
C ALA A 74 -6.24 19.71 -11.89
N ALA A 75 -7.39 19.10 -11.60
CA ALA A 75 -7.85 18.90 -10.22
C ALA A 75 -6.90 18.01 -9.39
N ALA A 76 -6.29 16.99 -10.00
CA ALA A 76 -5.33 16.10 -9.33
C ALA A 76 -4.01 16.82 -9.06
N ALA A 77 -3.51 17.63 -10.02
CA ALA A 77 -2.32 18.45 -9.83
C ALA A 77 -2.53 19.46 -8.68
N ARG A 78 -3.65 20.20 -8.68
CA ARG A 78 -4.03 21.10 -7.59
C ARG A 78 -4.08 20.36 -6.25
N TRP A 79 -4.82 19.26 -6.16
CA TRP A 79 -4.91 18.48 -4.92
C TRP A 79 -3.54 18.03 -4.39
N ARG A 80 -2.61 17.69 -5.29
CA ARG A 80 -1.28 17.21 -4.94
C ARG A 80 -0.36 18.32 -4.44
N TRP A 81 -0.38 19.49 -5.08
CA TRP A 81 0.66 20.51 -4.90
C TRP A 81 0.16 21.89 -4.47
N SER A 82 -1.15 22.10 -4.35
CA SER A 82 -1.66 23.36 -3.80
C SER A 82 -1.47 23.40 -2.28
N GLY A 83 -1.07 24.59 -1.80
CA GLY A 83 -0.90 24.90 -0.38
C GLY A 83 0.57 24.96 0.05
N THR A 84 0.75 25.12 1.35
CA THR A 84 2.05 25.13 2.03
C THR A 84 2.65 23.73 2.15
N ASP A 85 3.95 23.63 2.42
CA ASP A 85 4.62 22.34 2.68
C ASP A 85 3.97 21.57 3.82
N ALA A 86 3.53 22.27 4.88
CA ALA A 86 2.85 21.66 6.01
C ALA A 86 1.51 21.04 5.61
N GLU A 87 0.72 21.74 4.78
CA GLU A 87 -0.58 21.24 4.30
C GLU A 87 -0.41 20.03 3.37
N ILE A 88 0.59 20.08 2.48
CA ILE A 88 0.91 18.97 1.58
C ILE A 88 1.39 17.75 2.38
N ALA A 89 2.32 17.94 3.34
CA ALA A 89 2.81 16.87 4.20
C ALA A 89 1.69 16.26 5.05
N ALA A 90 0.81 17.08 5.63
CA ALA A 90 -0.35 16.60 6.39
C ALA A 90 -1.30 15.75 5.53
N ARG A 91 -1.54 16.17 4.28
CA ARG A 91 -2.36 15.43 3.31
C ARG A 91 -1.76 14.05 2.99
N LEU A 92 -0.44 13.99 2.77
CA LEU A 92 0.27 12.73 2.50
C LEU A 92 0.25 11.80 3.73
N LEU A 93 0.48 12.33 4.93
CA LEU A 93 0.39 11.57 6.18
C LEU A 93 -1.01 11.03 6.43
N ALA A 94 -2.08 11.81 6.16
CA ALA A 94 -3.46 11.36 6.27
C ALA A 94 -3.81 10.26 5.25
N GLY A 95 -3.19 10.27 4.06
CA GLY A 95 -3.25 9.16 3.10
C GLY A 95 -2.62 7.88 3.65
N ARG A 96 -1.40 7.97 4.19
CA ARG A 96 -0.69 6.82 4.78
C ARG A 96 -1.43 6.23 5.97
N LYS A 97 -1.96 7.07 6.88
CA LYS A 97 -2.78 6.62 8.02
C LYS A 97 -4.02 5.84 7.59
N ARG A 98 -4.65 6.20 6.47
CA ARG A 98 -5.78 5.43 5.90
C ARG A 98 -5.36 4.08 5.32
N SER A 99 -4.15 3.98 4.76
CA SER A 99 -3.62 2.74 4.18
C SER A 99 -3.08 1.74 5.22
N VAL A 100 -2.70 2.22 6.42
CA VAL A 100 -2.09 1.41 7.49
C VAL A 100 -3.13 0.88 8.48
N ARG A 101 -4.43 1.14 8.27
CA ARG A 101 -5.47 0.67 9.20
C ARG A 101 -5.36 -0.85 9.35
N PRO A 102 -5.03 -1.38 10.55
CA PRO A 102 -5.15 -2.79 10.84
C PRO A 102 -6.59 -3.19 10.50
N SER A 103 -6.80 -4.40 9.97
CA SER A 103 -8.17 -4.89 9.77
C SER A 103 -8.94 -4.63 11.07
N SER A 104 -10.11 -3.99 11.00
CA SER A 104 -10.85 -3.58 12.18
C SER A 104 -11.43 -4.77 12.98
N VAL A 105 -10.97 -5.99 12.69
CA VAL A 105 -11.34 -7.21 13.37
C VAL A 105 -10.75 -7.14 14.78
N PRO A 106 -11.57 -7.10 15.84
CA PRO A 106 -11.05 -7.18 17.19
C PRO A 106 -10.37 -8.54 17.39
N THR A 107 -9.14 -8.53 17.91
CA THR A 107 -8.34 -9.73 18.15
C THR A 107 -8.90 -10.57 19.30
N ASP A 108 -9.62 -9.95 20.24
CA ASP A 108 -10.09 -10.59 21.48
C ASP A 108 -11.45 -11.30 21.35
N LEU A 109 -11.92 -11.56 20.11
CA LEU A 109 -13.18 -12.30 19.92
C LEU A 109 -12.96 -13.80 20.19
N PRO A 110 -13.86 -14.48 20.93
CA PRO A 110 -13.75 -15.91 21.19
C PRO A 110 -13.81 -16.73 19.89
N GLY A 111 -13.09 -17.85 19.84
CA GLY A 111 -12.92 -18.68 18.63
C GLY A 111 -11.90 -18.10 17.64
N LEU A 112 -11.78 -18.67 16.44
CA LEU A 112 -10.86 -18.24 15.39
C LEU A 112 -11.62 -17.59 14.22
N SER A 113 -11.03 -16.67 13.48
CA SER A 113 -11.56 -16.30 12.17
C SER A 113 -11.45 -17.49 11.21
N VAL A 114 -12.20 -17.46 10.10
CA VAL A 114 -12.09 -18.49 9.06
C VAL A 114 -10.67 -18.58 8.50
N ALA A 115 -9.97 -17.45 8.38
CA ALA A 115 -8.59 -17.41 7.91
C ALA A 115 -7.60 -18.04 8.91
N GLU A 116 -7.77 -17.73 10.21
CA GLU A 116 -6.96 -18.34 11.28
C GLU A 116 -7.20 -19.85 11.37
N ALA A 117 -8.46 -20.29 11.30
CA ALA A 117 -8.80 -21.72 11.28
C ALA A 117 -8.25 -22.43 10.03
N ALA A 118 -8.28 -21.77 8.87
CA ALA A 118 -7.71 -22.30 7.63
C ALA A 118 -6.20 -22.50 7.73
N ALA A 119 -5.49 -21.50 8.28
CA ALA A 119 -4.05 -21.59 8.52
C ALA A 119 -3.71 -22.71 9.52
N GLN A 120 -4.46 -22.82 10.62
CA GLN A 120 -4.23 -23.84 11.64
C GLN A 120 -4.54 -25.26 11.16
N LEU A 121 -5.56 -25.43 10.31
CA LEU A 121 -5.93 -26.72 9.73
C LEU A 121 -5.15 -27.07 8.46
N GLY A 122 -4.32 -26.15 7.93
CA GLY A 122 -3.59 -26.35 6.67
C GLY A 122 -4.49 -26.48 5.44
N VAL A 123 -5.68 -25.88 5.46
CA VAL A 123 -6.67 -25.94 4.36
C VAL A 123 -7.02 -24.55 3.83
N SER A 124 -7.77 -24.48 2.73
CA SER A 124 -8.29 -23.20 2.24
C SER A 124 -9.46 -22.69 3.09
N ALA A 125 -9.68 -21.38 3.11
CA ALA A 125 -10.86 -20.78 3.76
C ALA A 125 -12.19 -21.36 3.24
N GLN A 126 -12.26 -21.68 1.94
CA GLN A 126 -13.42 -22.31 1.33
C GLN A 126 -13.66 -23.73 1.89
N ALA A 127 -12.59 -24.49 2.15
CA ALA A 127 -12.70 -25.79 2.79
C ALA A 127 -13.23 -25.67 4.22
N VAL A 128 -12.83 -24.64 4.97
CA VAL A 128 -13.39 -24.34 6.31
C VAL A 128 -14.90 -24.06 6.23
N TYR A 129 -15.35 -23.21 5.30
CA TYR A 129 -16.78 -22.97 5.09
C TYR A 129 -17.56 -24.25 4.77
N LEU A 130 -16.99 -25.12 3.91
CA LEU A 130 -17.58 -26.40 3.55
C LEU A 130 -17.64 -27.38 4.73
N GLN A 131 -16.62 -27.38 5.60
CA GLN A 131 -16.63 -28.19 6.82
C GLN A 131 -17.68 -27.70 7.82
N ILE A 132 -17.85 -26.39 7.97
CA ILE A 132 -18.93 -25.80 8.78
C ILE A 132 -20.30 -26.18 8.23
N SER A 133 -20.53 -26.04 6.93
CA SER A 133 -21.82 -26.39 6.32
C SER A 133 -22.14 -27.88 6.42
N ARG A 134 -21.10 -28.73 6.51
CA ARG A 134 -21.23 -30.19 6.71
C ARG A 134 -21.30 -30.58 8.20
N GLY A 135 -21.33 -29.62 9.12
CA GLY A 135 -21.38 -29.86 10.57
C GLY A 135 -20.09 -30.44 11.17
N LYS A 136 -18.98 -30.44 10.42
CA LYS A 136 -17.68 -30.94 10.88
C LYS A 136 -16.92 -29.93 11.74
N LEU A 137 -17.23 -28.65 11.59
CA LEU A 137 -16.69 -27.57 12.42
C LEU A 137 -17.85 -26.76 12.97
N ALA A 138 -17.76 -26.40 14.25
CA ALA A 138 -18.69 -25.47 14.87
C ALA A 138 -18.31 -24.03 14.51
N SER A 139 -19.32 -23.17 14.32
CA SER A 139 -19.09 -21.74 14.16
C SER A 139 -20.14 -20.94 14.89
N GLN A 140 -19.72 -19.84 15.50
CA GLN A 140 -20.58 -18.86 16.13
C GLN A 140 -20.47 -17.53 15.40
N THR A 141 -21.57 -16.79 15.37
CA THR A 141 -21.59 -15.41 14.91
C THR A 141 -21.57 -14.50 16.14
N VAL A 142 -20.54 -13.67 16.27
CA VAL A 142 -20.40 -12.69 17.36
C VAL A 142 -20.76 -11.31 16.83
N GLN A 143 -21.69 -10.63 17.51
CA GLN A 143 -22.08 -9.26 17.22
C GLN A 143 -21.47 -8.34 18.29
N LEU A 144 -20.78 -7.29 17.84
CA LEU A 144 -20.25 -6.24 18.70
C LEU A 144 -21.33 -5.19 19.02
N GLU A 145 -21.11 -4.41 20.07
CA GLU A 145 -22.00 -3.29 20.47
C GLU A 145 -22.17 -2.23 19.37
N ASP A 146 -21.19 -2.09 18.48
CA ASP A 146 -21.25 -1.20 17.32
C ASP A 146 -22.03 -1.79 16.11
N GLY A 147 -22.65 -2.95 16.28
CA GLY A 147 -23.46 -3.62 15.28
C GLY A 147 -22.68 -4.44 14.25
N ARG A 148 -21.35 -4.47 14.30
CA ARG A 148 -20.54 -5.33 13.41
C ARG A 148 -20.65 -6.79 13.82
N THR A 149 -20.62 -7.67 12.82
CA THR A 149 -20.83 -9.10 13.00
C THR A 149 -19.69 -9.90 12.41
N TYR A 150 -19.15 -10.85 13.18
CA TYR A 150 -17.99 -11.67 12.81
C TYR A 150 -18.29 -13.15 12.95
N LYS A 151 -17.86 -13.95 11.98
CA LYS A 151 -17.93 -15.41 12.07
C LYS A 151 -16.68 -15.95 12.77
N ARG A 152 -16.88 -16.74 13.82
CA ARG A 152 -15.83 -17.38 14.62
C ARG A 152 -15.97 -18.89 14.57
N VAL A 153 -14.90 -19.57 14.21
CA VAL A 153 -14.77 -21.03 14.09
C VAL A 153 -14.26 -21.57 15.42
N ILE A 154 -14.90 -22.63 15.89
CA ILE A 154 -14.50 -23.36 17.09
C ILE A 154 -13.88 -24.66 16.60
N LEU A 155 -12.58 -24.83 16.84
CA LEU A 155 -11.91 -26.10 16.62
C LEU A 155 -12.14 -26.95 17.88
N ASN A 156 -12.80 -28.10 17.73
CA ASN A 156 -12.77 -29.10 18.79
C ASN A 156 -11.34 -29.65 18.82
N GLU A 157 -10.71 -29.66 19.98
CA GLU A 157 -9.44 -30.34 20.20
C GLU A 157 -9.60 -31.79 19.72
N ALA A 158 -8.97 -32.14 18.60
CA ALA A 158 -8.98 -33.50 18.11
C ALA A 158 -8.02 -34.30 19.00
N GLU A 159 -8.57 -35.29 19.71
CA GLU A 159 -7.81 -36.29 20.44
C GLU A 159 -6.69 -36.87 19.54
N PRO A 160 -5.45 -36.98 20.05
CA PRO A 160 -4.37 -37.57 19.28
C PRO A 160 -4.68 -39.04 19.01
N HIS A 161 -4.90 -39.38 17.74
CA HIS A 161 -5.00 -40.78 17.31
C HIS A 161 -3.63 -41.42 17.48
N SER A 162 -3.57 -42.40 18.40
CA SER A 162 -2.49 -43.40 18.50
C SER A 162 -2.65 -44.49 17.44
#